data_AF-A0A377UZ05-F1
#
_entry.id   AF-A0A377UZ05-F1
#
_cell.length_a   1.000
_cell.length_b   1.000
_cell.length_c   1.000
_cell.angle_alpha   90.00
_cell.angle_beta   90.00
_cell.angle_gamma   90.00
#
_symmetry.space_group_name_H-M   'P 1'
#
loop_
_entity.id
_entity.type
_entity.pdbx_description
1 polymer ?
#
loop_
_entity_poly.entity_id
_entity_poly.type
_entity_poly.pdbx_seq_one_letter_code
_entity_poly.pdbx_strand_id
1 'polypeptide(L)'
;MPDSTSLAWSWNARKQPVNLYAVDAPARKPSALAVWIALYEQDKSDQREQAEAMSRAAEEYLFSVAHCDPWHYDELNDALIEKAKRHAELHRVDPLTLIRDDVASLPGFLRKPLETRIKYLEKSEDPRHLPTYLNEVITPSLVRIDKVRANQASLSFQAMAGRDSLDQLLRLAELNQREVKRLFNAGRSAH
;
A
#
# COMPACT_ATOMS: atom_id res chain seq x y z
N MET A 1 99.74 0.12 -16.90
CA MET A 1 99.11 0.65 -15.67
C MET A 1 98.74 2.08 -15.95
N PRO A 2 97.45 2.36 -16.15
CA PRO A 2 96.72 3.10 -15.13
C PRO A 2 95.29 2.59 -14.85
N ASP A 3 94.99 2.56 -13.55
CA ASP A 3 93.84 3.13 -12.85
C ASP A 3 92.41 2.70 -13.21
N SER A 4 92.00 1.67 -12.47
CA SER A 4 90.65 1.38 -12.02
C SER A 4 89.94 2.61 -11.43
N THR A 5 89.13 3.28 -12.24
CA THR A 5 88.05 4.18 -11.77
C THR A 5 86.70 3.63 -12.21
N SER A 6 86.22 2.68 -11.38
CA SER A 6 84.84 2.56 -10.91
C SER A 6 83.71 2.99 -11.86
N LEU A 7 83.09 1.99 -12.50
CA LEU A 7 81.69 2.01 -12.93
C LEU A 7 80.78 2.46 -11.77
N ALA A 8 80.45 3.75 -11.71
CA ALA A 8 79.55 4.29 -10.70
C ALA A 8 78.10 4.02 -11.14
N TRP A 9 77.46 3.01 -10.54
CA TRP A 9 76.05 2.72 -10.78
C TRP A 9 75.16 3.86 -10.24
N SER A 10 73.96 4.03 -10.80
CA SER A 10 73.04 5.14 -10.46
C SER A 10 72.67 5.27 -8.98
N TRP A 11 72.88 4.21 -8.18
CA TRP A 11 72.68 4.21 -6.74
C TRP A 11 73.87 4.78 -5.93
N ASN A 12 75.06 4.90 -6.55
CA ASN A 12 76.27 5.47 -5.96
C ASN A 12 76.41 6.99 -6.19
N ALA A 13 75.51 7.59 -6.98
CA ALA A 13 75.48 9.04 -7.16
C ALA A 13 74.95 9.73 -5.90
N ARG A 14 75.64 10.79 -5.44
CA ARG A 14 75.18 11.59 -4.29
C ARG A 14 73.82 12.23 -4.62
N LYS A 15 72.77 11.85 -3.91
CA LYS A 15 71.43 12.42 -4.08
C LYS A 15 71.43 13.87 -3.60
N GLN A 16 71.06 14.80 -4.47
CA GLN A 16 70.83 16.19 -4.06
C GLN A 16 69.61 16.25 -3.12
N PRO A 17 69.68 17.06 -2.05
CA PRO A 17 68.53 17.27 -1.18
C PRO A 17 67.47 18.05 -1.97
N VAL A 18 66.40 17.36 -2.36
CA VAL A 18 65.24 17.98 -3.00
C VAL A 18 64.35 18.55 -1.90
N ASN A 19 64.23 19.88 -1.82
CA ASN A 19 63.25 20.52 -0.95
C ASN A 19 61.84 20.22 -1.47
N LEU A 20 61.07 19.43 -0.70
CA LEU A 20 59.69 19.05 -1.02
C LEU A 20 58.71 20.24 -1.10
N TYR A 21 59.12 21.41 -0.63
CA TYR A 21 58.27 22.60 -0.50
C TYR A 21 58.55 23.70 -1.54
N ALA A 22 59.51 23.52 -2.45
CA ALA A 22 59.95 24.58 -3.37
C ALA A 22 59.88 24.20 -4.86
N VAL A 23 59.04 23.23 -5.22
CA VAL A 23 58.81 22.85 -6.62
C VAL A 23 57.34 23.04 -6.92
N ASP A 24 57.03 23.90 -7.88
CA ASP A 24 55.76 23.85 -8.61
C ASP A 24 55.67 22.44 -9.22
N ALA A 25 55.03 21.53 -8.48
CA ALA A 25 54.88 20.16 -8.89
C ALA A 25 54.07 20.18 -10.20
N PRO A 26 54.62 19.70 -11.34
CA PRO A 26 53.83 19.61 -12.55
C PRO A 26 52.63 18.73 -12.21
N ALA A 27 51.41 19.20 -12.53
CA ALA A 27 50.15 18.54 -12.21
C ALA A 27 50.30 17.02 -12.40
N ARG A 28 50.39 16.30 -11.28
CA ARG A 28 50.68 14.87 -11.28
C ARG A 28 49.56 14.22 -12.07
N LYS A 29 49.87 13.60 -13.20
CA LYS A 29 48.87 12.91 -14.02
C LYS A 29 48.06 12.03 -13.09
N PRO A 30 46.71 12.15 -13.09
CA PRO A 30 45.89 11.43 -12.13
C PRO A 30 46.25 9.96 -12.19
N SER A 31 46.43 9.33 -11.03
CA SER A 31 46.67 7.89 -10.99
C SER A 31 45.51 7.19 -11.69
N ALA A 32 45.76 6.06 -12.34
CA ALA A 32 44.70 5.31 -13.02
C ALA A 32 43.51 5.07 -12.07
N LEU A 33 43.77 4.76 -10.80
CA LEU A 33 42.74 4.59 -9.77
C LEU A 33 41.90 5.86 -9.52
N ALA A 34 42.52 7.04 -9.49
CA ALA A 34 41.79 8.30 -9.33
C ALA A 34 40.83 8.56 -10.50
N VAL A 35 41.22 8.18 -11.72
CA VAL A 35 40.35 8.24 -12.90
C VAL A 35 39.17 7.27 -12.77
N TRP A 36 39.42 6.04 -12.32
CA TRP A 36 38.35 5.05 -12.09
C TRP A 36 37.36 5.47 -11.00
N ILE A 37 37.85 6.07 -9.91
CA ILE A 37 37.01 6.59 -8.83
C ILE A 37 36.11 7.70 -9.36
N ALA A 38 36.66 8.67 -10.10
CA ALA A 38 35.89 9.76 -10.69
C ALA A 38 34.81 9.26 -11.67
N LEU A 39 35.14 8.27 -12.51
CA LEU A 39 34.17 7.65 -13.42
C LEU A 39 33.02 6.94 -12.67
N TYR A 40 33.34 6.28 -11.56
CA TYR A 40 32.33 5.59 -10.75
C TYR A 40 31.44 6.55 -9.97
N GLU A 41 32.01 7.65 -9.47
CA GLU A 41 31.23 8.73 -8.84
C GLU A 41 30.27 9.37 -9.84
N GLN A 42 30.72 9.55 -11.09
CA GLN A 42 29.89 10.06 -12.18
C GLN A 42 28.78 9.06 -12.58
N ASP A 43 29.09 7.78 -12.72
CA ASP A 43 28.07 6.75 -12.98
C ASP A 43 27.01 6.71 -11.86
N LYS A 44 27.43 6.90 -10.60
CA LYS A 44 26.52 7.03 -9.45
C LYS A 44 25.65 8.28 -9.51
N SER A 45 26.17 9.43 -9.94
CA SER A 45 25.35 10.63 -10.11
C SER A 45 24.34 10.42 -11.22
N ASP A 46 24.76 9.87 -12.35
CA ASP A 46 23.89 9.64 -13.51
C ASP A 46 22.75 8.66 -13.16
N GLN A 47 23.05 7.61 -12.40
CA GLN A 47 22.03 6.68 -11.89
C GLN A 47 21.04 7.36 -10.94
N ARG A 48 21.50 8.28 -10.08
CA ARG A 48 20.60 9.06 -9.21
C ARG A 48 19.72 9.99 -10.02
N GLU A 49 20.27 10.69 -10.99
CA GLU A 49 19.52 11.57 -11.88
C GLU A 49 18.46 10.80 -12.69
N GLN A 50 18.81 9.61 -13.18
CA GLN A 50 17.85 8.72 -13.87
C GLN A 50 16.73 8.26 -12.92
N ALA A 51 17.07 7.86 -11.69
CA ALA A 51 16.07 7.46 -10.70
C ALA A 51 15.14 8.63 -10.32
N GLU A 52 15.69 9.82 -10.13
CA GLU A 52 14.90 11.04 -9.87
C GLU A 52 14.03 11.42 -11.07
N ALA A 53 14.54 11.32 -12.30
CA ALA A 53 13.76 11.58 -13.51
C ALA A 53 12.58 10.60 -13.63
N MET A 54 12.80 9.33 -13.32
CA MET A 54 11.73 8.32 -13.26
C MET A 54 10.73 8.61 -12.14
N SER A 55 11.17 9.07 -10.96
CA SER A 55 10.28 9.50 -9.88
C SER A 55 9.42 10.69 -10.29
N ARG A 56 10.03 11.73 -10.86
CA ARG A 56 9.32 12.92 -11.34
C ARG A 56 8.32 12.58 -12.43
N ALA A 57 8.69 11.74 -13.39
CA ALA A 57 7.76 11.27 -14.42
C ALA A 57 6.59 10.45 -13.85
N ALA A 58 6.85 9.63 -12.82
CA ALA A 58 5.80 8.89 -12.12
C ALA A 58 4.87 9.83 -11.33
N GLU A 59 5.42 10.82 -10.64
CA GLU A 59 4.65 11.86 -9.95
C GLU A 59 3.77 12.63 -10.95
N GLU A 60 4.34 13.14 -12.03
CA GLU A 60 3.59 13.85 -13.08
C GLU A 60 2.46 13.01 -13.65
N TYR A 61 2.69 11.71 -13.89
CA TYR A 61 1.67 10.78 -14.35
C TYR A 61 0.54 10.62 -13.31
N LEU A 62 0.88 10.46 -12.03
CA LEU A 62 -0.10 10.30 -10.95
C LEU A 62 -0.96 11.55 -10.74
N PHE A 63 -0.33 12.73 -10.68
CA PHE A 63 -1.01 14.00 -10.42
C PHE A 63 -1.74 14.54 -11.66
N SER A 64 -1.16 14.41 -12.86
CA SER A 64 -1.69 15.05 -14.07
C SER A 64 -2.60 14.14 -14.90
N VAL A 65 -2.24 12.86 -15.06
CA VAL A 65 -2.93 11.93 -15.99
C VAL A 65 -3.94 11.05 -15.27
N ALA A 66 -3.54 10.47 -14.14
CA ALA A 66 -4.43 9.63 -13.34
C ALA A 66 -5.43 10.43 -12.48
N HIS A 67 -5.24 11.75 -12.38
CA HIS A 67 -6.01 12.64 -11.49
C HIS A 67 -6.08 12.12 -10.04
N CYS A 68 -5.04 11.40 -9.62
CA CYS A 68 -4.94 10.90 -8.27
C CYS A 68 -4.25 11.96 -7.41
N ASP A 69 -4.94 13.07 -7.17
CA ASP A 69 -4.49 14.08 -6.22
C ASP A 69 -4.70 13.55 -4.79
N PRO A 70 -3.64 13.29 -4.00
CA PRO A 70 -3.75 12.87 -2.61
C PRO A 70 -4.64 13.79 -1.78
N TRP A 71 -4.60 15.10 -2.03
CA TRP A 71 -5.42 16.08 -1.31
C TRP A 71 -6.91 15.93 -1.62
N HIS A 72 -7.26 15.53 -2.84
CA HIS A 72 -8.64 15.28 -3.21
C HIS A 72 -9.20 14.05 -2.48
N TYR A 73 -8.39 13.00 -2.33
CA TYR A 73 -8.78 11.84 -1.54
C TYR A 73 -8.92 12.17 -0.05
N ASP A 74 -8.03 13.00 0.49
CA ASP A 74 -8.13 13.47 1.87
C ASP A 74 -9.41 14.30 2.08
N GLU A 75 -9.73 15.21 1.16
CA GLU A 75 -10.95 16.02 1.23
C GLU A 75 -12.23 15.16 1.12
N LEU A 76 -12.24 14.16 0.23
CA LEU A 76 -13.34 13.20 0.12
C LEU A 76 -13.47 12.35 1.38
N ASN A 77 -12.36 11.92 1.97
CA ASN A 77 -12.35 11.13 3.20
C ASN A 77 -12.83 11.96 4.39
N ASP A 78 -12.37 13.21 4.52
CA ASP A 78 -12.84 14.16 5.53
C ASP A 78 -14.33 14.44 5.38
N ALA A 79 -14.85 14.60 4.15
CA ALA A 79 -16.27 14.75 3.92
C ALA A 79 -17.09 13.51 4.36
N LEU A 80 -16.55 12.31 4.13
CA LEU A 80 -17.15 11.06 4.63
C LEU A 80 -17.12 10.98 6.15
N ILE A 81 -16.02 11.36 6.78
CA ILE A 81 -15.85 11.41 8.24
C ILE A 81 -16.83 12.41 8.86
N GLU A 82 -16.93 13.62 8.31
CA GLU A 82 -17.87 14.64 8.78
C GLU A 82 -19.33 14.23 8.60
N LYS A 83 -19.65 13.51 7.51
CA LYS A 83 -20.98 12.91 7.34
C LYS A 83 -21.25 11.85 8.40
N ALA A 84 -20.27 10.99 8.69
CA ALA A 84 -20.38 9.96 9.73
C ALA A 84 -20.53 10.57 11.14
N LYS A 85 -19.79 11.64 11.45
CA LYS A 85 -19.93 12.41 12.71
C LYS A 85 -21.32 13.01 12.86
N ARG A 86 -21.80 13.72 11.83
CA ARG A 86 -23.16 14.29 11.82
C ARG A 86 -24.22 13.22 12.01
N HIS A 87 -24.08 12.07 11.34
CA HIS A 87 -24.96 10.93 11.54
C HIS A 87 -24.91 10.48 13.00
N ALA A 88 -23.72 10.21 13.55
CA ALA A 88 -23.54 9.81 14.95
C ALA A 88 -24.11 10.83 15.97
N GLU A 89 -24.05 12.12 15.69
CA GLU A 89 -24.63 13.17 16.52
C GLU A 89 -26.17 13.15 16.49
N LEU A 90 -26.79 13.01 15.31
CA LEU A 90 -28.25 12.84 15.18
C LEU A 90 -28.73 11.64 16.00
N HIS A 91 -27.92 10.58 16.03
CA HIS A 91 -28.22 9.33 16.70
C HIS A 91 -28.03 9.36 18.22
N ARG A 92 -27.15 10.25 18.71
CA ARG A 92 -27.05 10.55 20.15
C ARG A 92 -28.30 11.25 20.66
N VAL A 93 -28.95 12.04 19.81
CA VAL A 93 -30.18 12.75 20.15
C VAL A 93 -31.37 11.79 20.12
N ASP A 94 -31.51 10.96 19.07
CA ASP A 94 -32.61 9.99 18.96
C ASP A 94 -32.14 8.59 18.49
N PRO A 95 -31.95 7.60 19.39
CA PRO A 95 -31.51 6.26 18.98
C PRO A 95 -32.56 5.49 18.17
N LEU A 96 -33.80 5.97 18.09
CA LEU A 96 -34.87 5.35 17.29
C LEU A 96 -34.79 5.76 15.81
N THR A 97 -34.17 6.90 15.48
CA THR A 97 -33.99 7.32 14.09
C THR A 97 -32.92 6.48 13.40
N LEU A 98 -31.86 6.10 14.12
CA LEU A 98 -30.88 5.08 13.69
C LEU A 98 -31.56 3.85 13.09
N ILE A 99 -32.42 3.23 13.90
CA ILE A 99 -33.04 1.95 13.57
C ILE A 99 -33.93 2.10 12.33
N ARG A 100 -34.56 3.27 12.15
CA ARG A 100 -35.37 3.58 10.96
C ARG A 100 -34.50 3.74 9.71
N ASP A 101 -33.39 4.45 9.82
CA ASP A 101 -32.46 4.65 8.70
C ASP A 101 -31.82 3.32 8.28
N ASP A 102 -31.46 2.48 9.25
CA ASP A 102 -30.94 1.14 9.01
C ASP A 102 -31.98 0.26 8.29
N VAL A 103 -33.26 0.32 8.70
CA VAL A 103 -34.34 -0.36 7.99
C VAL A 103 -34.51 0.20 6.57
N ALA A 104 -34.37 1.51 6.38
CA ALA A 104 -34.50 2.15 5.07
C ALA A 104 -33.38 1.73 4.09
N SER A 105 -32.20 1.42 4.62
CA SER A 105 -31.05 0.89 3.87
C SER A 105 -31.24 -0.56 3.37
N LEU A 106 -32.22 -1.29 3.90
CA LEU A 106 -32.45 -2.68 3.53
C LEU A 106 -33.01 -2.81 2.10
N PRO A 107 -32.78 -3.97 1.45
CA PRO A 107 -33.43 -4.30 0.18
C PRO A 107 -34.96 -4.22 0.27
N GLY A 108 -35.60 -3.83 -0.83
CA GLY A 108 -37.03 -3.52 -0.87
C GLY A 108 -37.97 -4.63 -0.38
N PHE A 109 -37.58 -5.91 -0.51
CA PHE A 109 -38.38 -7.04 -0.04
C PHE A 109 -38.39 -7.18 1.50
N LEU A 110 -37.33 -6.76 2.19
CA LEU A 110 -37.29 -6.70 3.66
C LEU A 110 -37.82 -5.37 4.18
N ARG A 111 -37.51 -4.28 3.48
CA ARG A 111 -37.87 -2.93 3.90
C ARG A 111 -39.38 -2.69 3.92
N LYS A 112 -40.08 -3.01 2.83
CA LYS A 112 -41.52 -2.74 2.68
C LYS A 112 -42.40 -3.30 3.81
N PRO A 113 -42.28 -4.58 4.21
CA PRO A 113 -43.10 -5.10 5.31
C PRO A 113 -42.76 -4.45 6.65
N LEU A 114 -41.49 -4.15 6.92
CA LEU A 114 -41.06 -3.48 8.15
C LEU A 114 -41.56 -2.03 8.22
N GLU A 115 -41.44 -1.26 7.13
CA GLU A 115 -41.98 0.10 7.03
C GLU A 115 -43.50 0.13 7.24
N THR A 116 -44.22 -0.84 6.67
CA THR A 116 -45.68 -0.96 6.84
C THR A 116 -46.04 -1.21 8.30
N ARG A 117 -45.28 -2.08 8.98
CA ARG A 117 -45.47 -2.36 10.40
C ARG A 117 -45.12 -1.17 11.29
N ILE A 118 -44.05 -0.44 10.99
CA ILE A 118 -43.66 0.79 11.69
C ILE A 118 -44.78 1.84 11.56
N LYS A 119 -45.29 2.09 10.34
CA LYS A 119 -46.41 3.01 10.10
C LYS A 119 -47.70 2.63 10.83
N TYR A 120 -47.94 1.33 11.00
CA TYR A 120 -49.06 0.85 11.80
C TYR A 120 -48.86 1.15 13.29
N LEU A 121 -47.67 0.90 13.83
CA LEU A 121 -47.35 1.15 15.23
C LEU A 121 -47.28 2.64 15.57
N GLU A 122 -46.89 3.49 14.64
CA GLU A 122 -46.99 4.95 14.77
C GLU A 122 -48.42 5.45 14.98
N LYS A 123 -49.41 4.74 14.41
CA LYS A 123 -50.83 5.07 14.55
C LYS A 123 -51.48 4.43 15.78
N SER A 124 -50.75 3.62 16.54
CA SER A 124 -51.28 2.99 17.75
C SER A 124 -51.40 4.01 18.88
N GLU A 125 -52.42 3.86 19.74
CA GLU A 125 -52.70 4.79 20.84
C GLU A 125 -51.60 4.76 21.92
N ASP A 126 -50.89 3.64 22.01
CA ASP A 126 -49.85 3.40 23.01
C ASP A 126 -48.46 3.80 22.45
N PRO A 127 -47.84 4.88 22.97
CA PRO A 127 -46.57 5.41 22.45
C PRO A 127 -45.37 4.49 22.71
N ARG A 128 -45.53 3.44 23.52
CA ARG A 128 -44.46 2.50 23.88
C ARG A 128 -44.29 1.37 22.86
N HIS A 129 -45.32 1.04 22.08
CA HIS A 129 -45.24 -0.11 21.17
C HIS A 129 -44.19 0.05 20.07
N LEU A 130 -44.08 1.27 19.52
CA LEU A 130 -43.09 1.58 18.49
C LEU A 130 -41.65 1.42 18.98
N PRO A 131 -41.20 2.07 20.08
CA PRO A 131 -39.84 1.90 20.58
C PRO A 131 -39.55 0.47 21.05
N THR A 132 -40.50 -0.22 21.66
CA THR A 132 -40.34 -1.64 22.03
C THR A 132 -40.12 -2.50 20.79
N TYR A 133 -40.93 -2.33 19.74
CA TYR A 133 -40.77 -3.09 18.49
C TYR A 133 -39.43 -2.81 17.80
N LEU A 134 -39.01 -1.54 17.74
CA LEU A 134 -37.73 -1.16 17.15
C LEU A 134 -36.55 -1.81 17.89
N ASN A 135 -36.54 -1.73 19.22
CA ASN A 135 -35.43 -2.25 20.03
C ASN A 135 -35.43 -3.77 20.16
N GLU A 136 -36.58 -4.39 20.40
CA GLU A 136 -36.64 -5.82 20.73
C GLU A 136 -36.75 -6.72 19.50
N VAL A 137 -37.31 -6.23 18.39
CA VAL A 137 -37.54 -7.05 17.19
C VAL A 137 -36.61 -6.64 16.06
N ILE A 138 -36.52 -5.34 15.76
CA ILE A 138 -35.77 -4.87 14.60
C ILE A 138 -34.27 -4.91 14.85
N THR A 139 -33.77 -4.34 15.94
CA THR A 139 -32.33 -4.34 16.28
C THR A 139 -31.67 -5.73 16.20
N PRO A 140 -32.17 -6.79 16.87
CA PRO A 140 -31.55 -8.11 16.76
C PRO A 140 -31.70 -8.73 15.36
N SER A 141 -32.71 -8.33 14.59
CA SER A 141 -32.87 -8.81 13.21
C SER A 141 -31.88 -8.16 12.25
N LEU A 142 -31.60 -6.87 12.40
CA LEU A 142 -30.56 -6.15 11.66
C LEU A 142 -29.17 -6.76 11.92
N VAL A 143 -28.82 -6.96 13.20
CA VAL A 143 -27.55 -7.60 13.59
C VAL A 143 -27.38 -8.99 12.98
N ARG A 144 -28.46 -9.78 12.87
CA ARG A 144 -28.41 -11.09 12.20
C ARG A 144 -28.18 -10.97 10.71
N ILE A 145 -28.84 -10.01 10.04
CA ILE A 145 -28.67 -9.77 8.61
C ILE A 145 -27.21 -9.38 8.31
N ASP A 146 -26.62 -8.49 9.10
CA ASP A 146 -25.23 -8.06 8.90
C ASP A 146 -24.23 -9.19 9.11
N LYS A 147 -24.46 -10.05 10.12
CA LYS A 147 -23.67 -11.27 10.31
C LYS A 147 -23.75 -12.20 9.09
N VAL A 148 -24.95 -12.41 8.54
CA VAL A 148 -25.13 -13.24 7.34
C VAL A 148 -24.40 -12.62 6.14
N ARG A 149 -24.48 -11.30 5.96
CA ARG A 149 -23.76 -10.60 4.88
C ARG A 149 -22.24 -10.71 5.02
N ALA A 150 -21.71 -10.52 6.23
CA ALA A 150 -20.28 -10.67 6.51
C ALA A 150 -19.81 -12.10 6.21
N ASN A 151 -20.60 -13.10 6.60
CA ASN A 151 -20.31 -14.50 6.29
C ASN A 151 -20.36 -14.77 4.78
N GLN A 152 -21.36 -14.22 4.07
CA GLN A 152 -21.45 -14.35 2.61
C GLN A 152 -20.28 -13.68 1.89
N ALA A 153 -19.84 -12.50 2.33
CA ALA A 153 -18.68 -11.81 1.76
C ALA A 153 -17.41 -12.65 1.94
N SER A 154 -17.23 -13.25 3.12
CA SER A 154 -16.13 -14.18 3.39
C SER A 154 -16.20 -15.43 2.51
N LEU A 155 -17.40 -16.02 2.33
CA LEU A 155 -17.61 -17.17 1.45
C LEU A 155 -17.36 -16.84 -0.03
N SER A 156 -17.80 -15.67 -0.51
CA SER A 156 -17.51 -15.24 -1.88
C SER A 156 -16.02 -15.01 -2.08
N PHE A 157 -15.34 -14.45 -1.09
CA PHE A 157 -13.89 -14.27 -1.14
C PHE A 157 -13.17 -15.62 -1.13
N GLN A 158 -13.59 -16.57 -0.29
CA GLN A 158 -13.07 -17.93 -0.28
C GLN A 158 -13.30 -18.65 -1.61
N ALA A 159 -14.48 -18.48 -2.23
CA ALA A 159 -14.78 -19.04 -3.54
C ALA A 159 -13.92 -18.42 -4.66
N MET A 160 -13.68 -17.10 -4.61
CA MET A 160 -12.78 -16.40 -5.53
C MET A 160 -11.33 -16.83 -5.36
N ALA A 161 -10.82 -16.89 -4.12
CA ALA A 161 -9.48 -17.40 -3.83
C ALA A 161 -9.33 -18.88 -4.22
N GLY A 162 -10.42 -19.67 -4.10
CA GLY A 162 -10.51 -21.02 -4.62
C GLY A 162 -10.35 -21.08 -6.14
N ARG A 163 -10.98 -20.16 -6.88
CA ARG A 163 -10.84 -20.05 -8.34
C ARG A 163 -9.42 -19.68 -8.77
N ASP A 164 -8.79 -18.71 -8.10
CA ASP A 164 -7.39 -18.37 -8.38
C ASP A 164 -6.44 -19.54 -8.05
N SER A 165 -6.76 -20.32 -7.02
CA SER A 165 -6.02 -21.56 -6.72
C SER A 165 -6.26 -22.66 -7.75
N LEU A 166 -7.44 -22.67 -8.40
CA LEU A 166 -7.77 -23.58 -9.49
C LEU A 166 -7.05 -23.18 -10.79
N ASP A 167 -6.97 -21.88 -11.10
CA ASP A 167 -6.19 -21.37 -12.24
C ASP A 167 -4.68 -21.63 -12.05
N GLN A 168 -4.19 -21.65 -10.81
CA GLN A 168 -2.83 -22.10 -10.50
C GLN A 168 -2.61 -23.60 -10.79
N LEU A 169 -3.65 -24.43 -10.84
CA LEU A 169 -3.52 -25.83 -11.29
C LEU A 169 -3.17 -25.93 -12.78
N LEU A 170 -3.47 -24.90 -13.59
CA LEU A 170 -3.07 -24.88 -15.00
C LEU A 170 -1.57 -24.61 -15.18
N ARG A 171 -0.88 -24.11 -14.15
CA ARG A 171 0.57 -23.83 -14.14
C ARG A 171 1.37 -24.83 -13.30
N LEU A 172 0.82 -26.02 -13.03
CA LEU A 172 1.47 -27.06 -12.20
C LEU A 172 2.90 -27.40 -12.64
N ALA A 173 3.20 -27.31 -13.94
CA ALA A 173 4.52 -27.60 -14.48
C ALA A 173 5.60 -26.59 -14.07
N GLU A 174 5.21 -25.38 -13.66
CA GLU A 174 6.11 -24.27 -13.30
C GLU A 174 6.29 -24.14 -11.77
N LEU A 175 5.49 -24.85 -10.98
CA LEU A 175 5.41 -24.70 -9.52
C LEU A 175 6.30 -25.70 -8.77
N ASN A 176 6.85 -25.27 -7.64
CA ASN A 176 7.69 -26.12 -6.80
C ASN A 176 6.84 -27.11 -5.98
N GLN A 177 7.39 -28.26 -5.60
CA GLN A 177 6.67 -29.33 -4.87
C GLN A 177 5.96 -28.87 -3.58
N ARG A 178 6.51 -27.85 -2.90
CA ARG A 178 5.89 -27.28 -1.69
C ARG A 178 4.63 -26.46 -2.01
N GLU A 179 4.61 -25.79 -3.16
CA GLU A 179 3.48 -24.98 -3.63
C GLU A 179 2.36 -25.88 -4.14
N VAL A 180 2.72 -26.94 -4.88
CA VAL A 180 1.78 -27.98 -5.34
C VAL A 180 1.03 -28.63 -4.16
N LYS A 181 1.74 -28.94 -3.06
CA LYS A 181 1.10 -29.50 -1.85
C LYS A 181 0.13 -28.53 -1.17
N ARG A 182 0.43 -27.22 -1.19
CA ARG A 182 -0.46 -26.20 -0.62
C ARG A 182 -1.74 -26.06 -1.45
N LEU A 183 -1.63 -26.08 -2.78
CA LEU A 183 -2.80 -26.01 -3.68
C LEU A 183 -3.70 -27.24 -3.55
N PHE A 184 -3.12 -28.44 -3.45
CA PHE A 184 -3.89 -29.67 -3.25
C PHE A 184 -4.69 -29.65 -1.93
N ASN A 185 -4.10 -29.13 -0.86
CA ASN A 185 -4.77 -29.00 0.43
C ASN A 185 -5.83 -27.88 0.43
N ALA A 186 -5.62 -26.81 -0.33
CA ALA A 186 -6.59 -25.73 -0.51
C ALA A 186 -7.86 -26.22 -1.23
N GLY A 187 -7.72 -27.02 -2.30
CA GLY A 187 -8.86 -27.60 -3.02
C GLY A 187 -9.68 -28.60 -2.21
N ARG A 188 -9.06 -29.27 -1.23
CA ARG A 188 -9.72 -30.28 -0.38
C ARG A 188 -10.58 -29.68 0.74
N SER A 189 -10.34 -28.42 1.09
CA SER A 189 -11.12 -27.69 2.12
C SER A 189 -12.38 -27.02 1.55
N ALA A 190 -12.60 -27.09 0.24
CA ALA A 190 -13.74 -26.47 -0.46
C ALA A 190 -14.94 -27.44 -0.67
N HIS A 191 -14.90 -28.64 -0.07
CA HIS A 191 -15.98 -29.63 -0.09
C HIS A 191 -16.58 -29.84 1.30
#